data_AF-A0A1V1PLX1-F1
#
_entry.id   AF-A0A1V1PLX1-F1
#
_cell.length_a   1.000
_cell.length_b   1.000
_cell.length_c   1.000
_cell.angle_alpha   90.00
_cell.angle_beta   90.00
_cell.angle_gamma   90.00
#
_symmetry.space_group_name_H-M   'P 1'
#
loop_
_entity.id
_entity.type
_entity.pdbx_description
1 polymer ?
#
loop_
_entity_poly.entity_id
_entity_poly.type
_entity_poly.pdbx_seq_one_letter_code
_entity_poly.pdbx_strand_id
1 'polypeptide(L)'
;MTGLASWLRRLGVLGVMLALFALTPAIAHQHEPHTPQQQQTEPAPAEAAPGDEPVMTMPWPTAPVMTEHDERPTTFSGRLLRWLGGWHPAAVHFPIALLLTVAFLELMALVRRKPIYSASNKLLLGIAVIGAFVAAPLGWINAGLPAADDDSALTLHRWIGTALPFLMLGAWWLKPHAEAAAAGRNGPLYAIALSVVAAAILAQAYLGAEVTHGAGHMAF
;
A
#
# COMPACT_ATOMS: atom_id res chain seq x y z
N MET A 1 22.69 33.14 11.18
CA MET A 1 23.22 31.75 11.29
C MET A 1 22.14 30.66 11.20
N THR A 2 20.86 30.99 10.96
CA THR A 2 19.74 30.02 10.91
C THR A 2 19.56 29.31 9.56
N GLY A 3 20.11 29.87 8.47
CA GLY A 3 19.96 29.32 7.12
C GLY A 3 20.68 28.00 6.90
N LEU A 4 21.97 27.91 7.27
CA LEU A 4 22.81 26.73 7.01
C LEU A 4 22.32 25.48 7.77
N ALA A 5 21.94 25.63 9.03
CA ALA A 5 21.38 24.53 9.82
C ALA A 5 20.02 24.02 9.28
N SER A 6 19.19 24.94 8.76
CA SER A 6 17.93 24.55 8.10
C SER A 6 18.16 23.84 6.77
N TRP A 7 19.23 24.19 6.05
CA TRP A 7 19.62 23.61 4.78
C TRP A 7 20.22 22.20 4.96
N LEU A 8 21.14 22.04 5.91
CA LEU A 8 21.71 20.75 6.29
C LEU A 8 20.64 19.77 6.80
N ARG A 9 19.65 20.25 7.56
CA ARG A 9 18.49 19.43 7.97
C ARG A 9 17.66 18.97 6.78
N ARG A 10 17.37 19.84 5.80
CA ARG A 10 16.62 19.50 4.58
C ARG A 10 17.37 18.50 3.69
N LEU A 11 18.69 18.63 3.58
CA LEU A 11 19.54 17.67 2.88
C LEU A 11 19.56 16.31 3.58
N GLY A 12 19.60 16.29 4.92
CA GLY A 12 19.51 15.06 5.70
C GLY A 12 18.22 14.28 5.42
N VAL A 13 17.08 14.97 5.27
CA VAL A 13 15.79 14.34 4.89
C VAL A 13 15.86 13.70 3.52
N LEU A 14 16.36 14.45 2.53
CA LEU A 14 16.53 13.96 1.17
C LEU A 14 17.40 12.70 1.14
N GLY A 15 18.51 12.70 1.89
CA GLY A 15 19.39 11.54 2.03
C GLY A 15 18.69 10.33 2.66
N VAL A 16 17.87 10.54 3.71
CA VAL A 16 17.09 9.47 4.35
C VAL A 16 15.98 8.95 3.43
N MET A 17 15.26 9.83 2.74
CA MET A 17 14.21 9.44 1.79
C MET A 17 14.77 8.64 0.61
N LEU A 18 15.95 9.01 0.10
CA LEU A 18 16.66 8.25 -0.95
C LEU A 18 17.22 6.92 -0.44
N ALA A 19 17.80 6.89 0.76
CA ALA A 19 18.34 5.66 1.35
C ALA A 19 17.26 4.61 1.65
N LEU A 20 16.05 5.04 2.05
CA LEU A 20 14.92 4.14 2.31
C LEU A 20 14.35 3.51 1.03
N PHE A 21 14.54 4.14 -0.13
CA PHE A 21 14.18 3.57 -1.43
C PHE A 21 15.21 2.53 -1.93
N ALA A 22 16.48 2.70 -1.52
CA ALA A 22 17.61 1.86 -1.93
C ALA A 22 17.75 0.54 -1.13
N LEU A 23 16.88 0.32 -0.13
CA LEU A 23 16.82 -0.93 0.65
C LEU A 23 15.91 -1.99 0.02
N THR A 24 15.43 -1.76 -1.20
CA THR A 24 14.77 -2.82 -1.98
C THR A 24 15.82 -3.91 -2.29
N PRO A 25 15.61 -5.16 -1.87
CA PRO A 25 16.51 -6.24 -2.28
C PRO A 25 16.55 -6.27 -3.81
N ALA A 26 17.74 -6.43 -4.38
CA ALA A 26 17.91 -6.55 -5.81
C ALA A 26 17.04 -7.71 -6.30
N ILE A 27 15.97 -7.39 -7.01
CA ILE A 27 15.09 -8.37 -7.62
C ILE A 27 15.92 -9.04 -8.71
N ALA A 28 16.44 -10.23 -8.43
CA ALA A 28 16.99 -11.10 -9.45
C ALA A 28 15.82 -11.47 -10.36
N HIS A 29 15.75 -10.85 -11.54
CA HIS A 29 14.78 -11.19 -12.58
C HIS A 29 14.98 -12.66 -13.00
N GLN A 30 14.23 -13.59 -12.41
CA GLN A 30 13.88 -14.84 -13.05
C GLN A 30 12.41 -14.76 -13.44
N HIS A 31 12.20 -14.35 -14.68
CA HIS A 31 10.90 -14.39 -15.34
C HIS A 31 10.68 -15.85 -15.76
N GLU A 32 10.27 -16.70 -14.83
CA GLU A 32 9.61 -17.96 -15.19
C GLU A 32 8.14 -17.60 -15.48
N PRO A 33 7.61 -17.84 -16.69
CA PRO A 33 6.20 -17.61 -16.95
C PRO A 33 5.40 -18.59 -16.09
N HIS A 34 4.77 -18.08 -15.02
CA HIS A 34 3.78 -18.83 -14.27
C HIS A 34 2.64 -19.19 -15.23
N THR A 35 2.56 -20.47 -15.54
CA THR A 35 1.44 -21.06 -16.26
C THR A 35 0.17 -20.71 -15.48
N PRO A 36 -0.89 -20.18 -16.11
CA PRO A 36 -2.16 -19.96 -15.43
C PRO A 36 -2.54 -21.28 -14.77
N GLN A 37 -2.79 -21.25 -13.45
CA GLN A 37 -3.34 -22.40 -12.74
C GLN A 37 -4.61 -22.80 -13.50
N GLN A 38 -4.50 -23.87 -14.28
CA GLN A 38 -5.64 -24.41 -15.00
C GLN A 38 -6.64 -24.79 -13.93
N GLN A 39 -7.76 -24.06 -13.93
CA GLN A 39 -8.99 -24.49 -13.30
C GLN A 39 -9.21 -25.92 -13.77
N GLN A 40 -9.02 -26.88 -12.86
CA GLN A 40 -9.15 -28.30 -13.15
C GLN A 40 -10.54 -28.50 -13.73
N THR A 41 -10.60 -28.61 -15.04
CA THR A 41 -11.80 -29.05 -15.75
C THR A 41 -11.74 -30.56 -15.58
N GLU A 42 -12.61 -31.09 -14.72
CA GLU A 42 -12.82 -32.53 -14.59
C GLU A 42 -12.99 -33.15 -15.99
N PRO A 43 -12.47 -34.38 -16.23
CA PRO A 43 -12.67 -35.05 -17.50
C PRO A 43 -14.18 -35.24 -17.73
N ALA A 44 -14.66 -34.77 -18.88
CA ALA A 44 -16.03 -34.96 -19.32
C ALA A 44 -16.42 -36.44 -19.21
N PRO A 45 -17.55 -36.80 -18.58
CA PRO A 45 -18.05 -38.17 -18.63
C PRO A 45 -18.45 -38.51 -20.06
N ALA A 46 -18.15 -39.73 -20.46
CA ALA A 46 -18.51 -40.31 -21.73
C ALA A 46 -20.02 -40.10 -22.03
N GLU A 47 -20.27 -39.77 -23.29
CA GLU A 47 -21.55 -39.64 -24.00
C GLU A 47 -22.65 -40.55 -23.42
N ALA A 48 -23.65 -39.96 -22.76
CA ALA A 48 -24.86 -40.64 -22.30
C ALA A 48 -26.05 -40.27 -23.19
N ALA A 49 -26.83 -41.28 -23.55
CA ALA A 49 -27.95 -41.24 -24.49
C ALA A 49 -29.08 -40.26 -24.08
N PRO A 50 -29.84 -39.71 -25.05
CA PRO A 50 -30.87 -38.71 -24.76
C PRO A 50 -32.11 -39.37 -24.16
N GLY A 51 -32.44 -39.04 -22.91
CA GLY A 51 -33.71 -39.51 -22.30
C GLY A 51 -33.91 -39.29 -20.81
N ASP A 52 -32.84 -39.19 -20.01
CA ASP A 52 -32.97 -39.01 -18.55
C ASP A 52 -32.37 -37.67 -18.14
N GLU A 53 -33.21 -36.69 -17.84
CA GLU A 53 -32.82 -35.44 -17.19
C GLU A 53 -32.84 -35.66 -15.66
N PRO A 54 -31.72 -35.96 -14.99
CA PRO A 54 -31.69 -35.90 -13.54
C PRO A 54 -31.81 -34.43 -13.14
N VAL A 55 -32.85 -34.12 -12.37
CA VAL A 55 -32.98 -32.87 -11.62
C VAL A 55 -31.66 -32.62 -10.89
N MET A 56 -30.89 -31.64 -11.35
CA MET A 56 -29.62 -31.24 -10.77
C MET A 56 -29.88 -30.59 -9.40
N THR A 57 -30.10 -31.41 -8.39
CA THR A 57 -29.94 -30.97 -6.99
C THR A 57 -28.45 -30.82 -6.76
N MET A 58 -27.89 -29.64 -7.06
CA MET A 58 -26.54 -29.27 -6.63
C MET A 58 -26.51 -29.35 -5.10
N PRO A 59 -25.85 -30.37 -4.50
CA PRO A 59 -25.68 -30.39 -3.05
C PRO A 59 -24.75 -29.23 -2.73
N TRP A 60 -25.20 -28.31 -1.88
CA TRP A 60 -24.31 -27.28 -1.34
C TRP A 60 -23.05 -27.96 -0.79
N PRO A 61 -21.83 -27.47 -1.10
CA PRO A 61 -20.62 -28.05 -0.54
C PRO A 61 -20.65 -27.86 0.97
N THR A 62 -21.02 -28.90 1.71
CA THR A 62 -21.06 -28.91 3.18
C THR A 62 -19.71 -29.28 3.79
N ALA A 63 -18.70 -29.58 2.96
CA ALA A 63 -17.34 -29.75 3.39
C ALA A 63 -16.56 -28.45 3.11
N PRO A 64 -15.92 -27.83 4.13
CA PRO A 64 -14.96 -26.78 3.85
C PRO A 64 -13.85 -27.37 2.98
N VAL A 65 -13.67 -26.83 1.77
CA VAL A 65 -12.46 -27.03 0.98
C VAL A 65 -11.33 -26.45 1.81
N MET A 66 -10.65 -27.31 2.57
CA MET A 66 -9.43 -26.97 3.28
C MET A 66 -8.34 -26.81 2.23
N THR A 67 -8.21 -25.60 1.69
CA THR A 67 -6.98 -25.17 1.02
C THR A 67 -5.84 -25.27 2.03
N GLU A 68 -4.76 -25.96 1.70
CA GLU A 68 -3.57 -26.28 2.53
C GLU A 68 -2.85 -25.07 3.19
N HIS A 69 -3.32 -23.84 3.01
CA HIS A 69 -2.64 -22.61 3.44
C HIS A 69 -3.28 -21.88 4.63
N ASP A 70 -3.76 -22.58 5.65
CA ASP A 70 -4.15 -21.88 6.88
C ASP A 70 -4.25 -22.79 8.11
N GLU A 71 -3.11 -23.27 8.61
CA GLU A 71 -3.05 -23.73 10.00
C GLU A 71 -3.33 -22.53 10.92
N ARG A 72 -4.61 -22.37 11.29
CA ARG A 72 -5.03 -21.29 12.19
C ARG A 72 -4.22 -21.38 13.48
N PRO A 73 -3.62 -20.25 13.95
CA PRO A 73 -2.82 -20.28 15.15
C PRO A 73 -3.63 -20.80 16.34
N THR A 74 -3.10 -21.79 17.04
CA THR A 74 -3.74 -22.42 18.20
C THR A 74 -3.53 -21.61 19.48
N THR A 75 -2.46 -20.81 19.52
CA THR A 75 -2.13 -19.93 20.65
C THR A 75 -2.98 -18.66 20.66
N PHE A 76 -3.25 -18.13 21.86
CA PHE A 76 -3.96 -16.85 22.00
C PHE A 76 -3.23 -15.70 21.30
N SER A 77 -1.91 -15.61 21.47
CA SER A 77 -1.08 -14.57 20.85
C SER A 77 -1.11 -14.64 19.33
N GLY A 78 -1.04 -15.83 18.74
CA GLY A 78 -1.14 -15.99 17.29
C GLY A 78 -2.50 -15.57 16.74
N ARG A 79 -3.60 -15.92 17.42
CA ARG A 79 -4.95 -15.46 17.06
C ARG A 79 -5.10 -13.95 17.16
N LEU A 80 -4.54 -13.34 18.22
CA LEU A 80 -4.56 -11.90 18.40
C LEU A 80 -3.77 -11.18 17.30
N LEU A 81 -2.57 -11.67 16.96
CA LEU A 81 -1.76 -11.10 15.88
C LEU A 81 -2.48 -11.23 14.53
N ARG A 82 -3.02 -12.41 14.20
CA ARG A 82 -3.82 -12.60 12.97
C ARG A 82 -5.00 -11.63 12.91
N TRP A 83 -5.73 -11.46 14.01
CA TRP A 83 -6.84 -10.51 14.09
C TRP A 83 -6.38 -9.06 13.90
N LEU A 84 -5.26 -8.66 14.53
CA LEU A 84 -4.64 -7.34 14.33
C LEU A 84 -4.23 -7.13 12.87
N GLY A 85 -3.51 -8.09 12.27
CA GLY A 85 -3.06 -8.02 10.87
C GLY A 85 -4.22 -7.83 9.90
N GLY A 86 -5.35 -8.51 10.15
CA GLY A 86 -6.57 -8.36 9.36
C GLY A 86 -7.17 -6.94 9.31
N TRP A 87 -6.77 -6.05 10.24
CA TRP A 87 -7.15 -4.63 10.16
C TRP A 87 -6.33 -3.82 9.16
N HIS A 88 -5.25 -4.37 8.60
CA HIS A 88 -4.38 -3.64 7.67
C HIS A 88 -5.16 -3.03 6.48
N PRO A 89 -6.03 -3.77 5.75
CA PRO A 89 -6.79 -3.19 4.65
C PRO A 89 -7.67 -2.02 5.10
N ALA A 90 -8.28 -2.08 6.29
CA ALA A 90 -9.05 -0.96 6.81
C ALA A 90 -8.15 0.23 7.18
N ALA A 91 -7.04 -0.03 7.88
CA ALA A 91 -6.13 0.98 8.39
C ALA A 91 -5.43 1.80 7.29
N VAL A 92 -5.18 1.22 6.11
CA VAL A 92 -4.52 1.95 5.00
C VAL A 92 -5.40 3.03 4.36
N HIS A 93 -6.73 2.92 4.42
CA HIS A 93 -7.63 3.88 3.76
C HIS A 93 -7.48 5.30 4.32
N PHE A 94 -7.27 5.41 5.64
CA PHE A 94 -7.18 6.69 6.32
C PHE A 94 -5.94 7.53 5.90
N PRO A 95 -4.70 7.03 5.99
CA PRO A 95 -3.52 7.78 5.53
C PRO A 95 -3.54 8.04 4.02
N ILE A 96 -4.06 7.12 3.21
CA ILE A 96 -4.19 7.29 1.76
C ILE A 96 -5.13 8.47 1.44
N ALA A 97 -6.35 8.45 2.00
CA ALA A 97 -7.34 9.49 1.76
C ALA A 97 -6.84 10.87 2.20
N LEU A 98 -6.21 10.97 3.38
CA LEU A 98 -5.67 12.23 3.88
C LEU A 98 -4.51 12.75 3.03
N LEU A 99 -3.58 11.89 2.60
CA LEU A 99 -2.46 12.33 1.77
C LEU A 99 -2.92 12.80 0.39
N LEU A 100 -3.84 12.07 -0.25
CA LEU A 100 -4.40 12.47 -1.54
C LEU A 100 -5.23 13.77 -1.42
N THR A 101 -5.95 13.95 -0.30
CA THR A 101 -6.63 15.21 0.00
C THR A 101 -5.64 16.37 0.13
N VAL A 102 -4.52 16.17 0.85
CA VAL A 102 -3.47 17.18 0.97
C VAL A 102 -2.86 17.51 -0.40
N ALA A 103 -2.56 16.50 -1.22
CA ALA A 103 -2.05 16.70 -2.58
C ALA A 103 -3.01 17.51 -3.46
N PHE A 104 -4.31 17.19 -3.40
CA PHE A 104 -5.35 17.94 -4.10
C PHE A 104 -5.45 19.40 -3.61
N LEU A 105 -5.44 19.60 -2.29
CA LEU A 105 -5.53 20.93 -1.70
C LEU A 105 -4.29 21.79 -2.01
N GLU A 106 -3.09 21.22 -2.02
CA GLU A 106 -1.87 21.91 -2.48
C GLU A 106 -1.95 22.29 -3.96
N LEU A 107 -2.47 21.39 -4.82
CA LEU A 107 -2.70 21.69 -6.22
C LEU A 107 -3.70 22.86 -6.37
N MET A 108 -4.78 22.87 -5.60
CA MET A 108 -5.74 23.98 -5.58
C MET A 108 -5.12 25.28 -5.06
N ALA A 109 -4.27 25.22 -4.04
CA ALA A 109 -3.52 26.38 -3.55
C ALA A 109 -2.64 26.97 -4.68
N LEU A 110 -1.98 26.12 -5.47
CA LEU A 110 -1.15 26.52 -6.60
C LEU A 110 -1.97 27.12 -7.74
N VAL A 111 -3.03 26.44 -8.18
CA VAL A 111 -3.86 26.86 -9.32
C VAL A 111 -4.68 28.11 -9.00
N ARG A 112 -5.31 28.15 -7.82
CA ARG A 112 -6.18 29.26 -7.41
C ARG A 112 -5.41 30.41 -6.77
N ARG A 113 -4.15 30.21 -6.41
CA ARG A 113 -3.29 31.18 -5.69
C ARG A 113 -3.93 31.70 -4.40
N LYS A 114 -4.72 30.86 -3.71
CA LYS A 114 -5.36 31.21 -2.44
C LYS A 114 -4.76 30.42 -1.28
N PRO A 115 -4.27 31.08 -0.21
CA PRO A 115 -3.62 30.40 0.90
C PRO A 115 -4.56 29.52 1.74
N ILE A 116 -5.87 29.76 1.65
CA ILE A 116 -6.90 29.00 2.37
C ILE A 116 -6.83 27.50 2.11
N TYR A 117 -6.46 27.10 0.88
CA TYR A 117 -6.34 25.68 0.52
C TYR A 117 -5.11 25.01 1.15
N SER A 118 -4.12 25.76 1.64
CA SER A 118 -2.89 25.22 2.23
C SER A 118 -2.85 25.30 3.77
N ALA A 119 -3.78 26.05 4.39
CA ALA A 119 -3.73 26.40 5.81
C ALA A 119 -3.70 25.18 6.75
N SER A 120 -4.54 24.17 6.49
CA SER A 120 -4.69 22.99 7.35
C SER A 120 -3.86 21.79 6.91
N ASN A 121 -3.19 21.86 5.76
CA ASN A 121 -2.56 20.69 5.13
C ASN A 121 -1.44 20.08 5.97
N LYS A 122 -0.73 20.87 6.78
CA LYS A 122 0.30 20.31 7.68
C LYS A 122 -0.29 19.43 8.78
N LEU A 123 -1.47 19.79 9.30
CA LEU A 123 -2.17 19.01 10.30
C LEU A 123 -2.70 17.71 9.69
N LEU A 124 -3.39 17.81 8.54
CA LEU A 124 -3.91 16.65 7.81
C LEU A 124 -2.80 15.66 7.45
N LEU A 125 -1.67 16.17 6.94
CA LEU A 125 -0.52 15.33 6.61
C LEU A 125 0.11 14.71 7.87
N GLY A 126 0.11 15.40 9.01
CA GLY A 126 0.58 14.84 10.27
C GLY A 126 -0.28 13.68 10.76
N ILE A 127 -1.60 13.80 10.66
CA ILE A 127 -2.55 12.72 10.98
C ILE A 127 -2.36 11.54 10.02
N ALA A 128 -2.15 11.82 8.73
CA ALA A 128 -1.83 10.79 7.74
C ALA A 128 -0.55 10.03 8.10
N VAL A 129 0.51 10.72 8.53
CA VAL A 129 1.76 10.09 8.97
C VAL A 129 1.51 9.13 10.14
N ILE A 130 0.76 9.56 11.16
CA ILE A 130 0.42 8.69 12.30
C ILE A 130 -0.33 7.45 11.81
N GLY A 131 -1.34 7.63 10.96
CA GLY A 131 -2.09 6.50 10.37
C GLY A 131 -1.20 5.54 9.58
N ALA A 132 -0.23 6.05 8.82
CA ALA A 132 0.71 5.23 8.07
C ALA A 132 1.65 4.41 8.97
N PHE A 133 2.11 4.99 10.09
CA PHE A 133 2.90 4.27 11.09
C PHE A 133 2.09 3.22 11.86
N VAL A 134 0.76 3.30 11.87
CA VAL A 134 -0.11 2.22 12.36
C VAL A 134 -0.32 1.17 11.28
N ALA A 135 -0.60 1.58 10.03
CA ALA A 135 -0.93 0.66 8.95
C ALA A 135 0.25 -0.24 8.53
N ALA A 136 1.49 0.27 8.51
CA ALA A 136 2.65 -0.50 8.08
C ALA A 136 2.95 -1.72 8.98
N PRO A 137 3.02 -1.60 10.32
CA PRO A 137 3.14 -2.76 11.20
C PRO A 137 2.01 -3.78 11.03
N LEU A 138 0.76 -3.32 10.87
CA LEU A 138 -0.36 -4.23 10.61
C LEU A 138 -0.17 -5.01 9.30
N GLY A 139 0.41 -4.38 8.28
CA GLY A 139 0.74 -5.04 7.01
C GLY A 139 1.78 -6.13 7.17
N TRP A 140 2.82 -5.90 7.96
CA TRP A 140 3.81 -6.94 8.30
C TRP A 140 3.20 -8.10 9.10
N ILE A 141 2.31 -7.80 10.05
CA ILE A 141 1.60 -8.84 10.81
C ILE A 141 0.69 -9.66 9.89
N ASN A 142 0.04 -9.01 8.92
CA ASN A 142 -0.84 -9.67 7.95
C ASN A 142 -0.08 -10.53 6.93
N ALA A 143 1.02 -10.02 6.40
CA ALA A 143 1.80 -10.67 5.36
C ALA A 143 2.77 -11.73 5.90
N GLY A 144 3.06 -11.75 7.20
CA GLY A 144 4.04 -12.65 7.79
C GLY A 144 5.49 -12.27 7.44
N LEU A 145 6.42 -13.18 7.75
CA LEU A 145 7.84 -13.01 7.42
C LEU A 145 8.08 -13.26 5.91
N PRO A 146 9.11 -12.63 5.32
CA PRO A 146 9.46 -12.89 3.93
C PRO A 146 9.86 -14.34 3.69
N ALA A 147 9.35 -14.92 2.62
CA ALA A 147 9.75 -16.23 2.11
C ALA A 147 10.49 -16.08 0.77
N ALA A 148 11.25 -17.11 0.38
CA ALA A 148 12.07 -17.08 -0.83
C ALA A 148 11.22 -17.16 -2.12
N ASP A 149 10.02 -17.68 -2.01
CA ASP A 149 9.01 -17.87 -3.05
C ASP A 149 7.92 -16.77 -3.04
N ASP A 150 8.09 -15.71 -2.25
CA ASP A 150 7.18 -14.55 -2.25
C ASP A 150 7.12 -13.92 -3.66
N ASP A 151 5.91 -13.69 -4.18
CA ASP A 151 5.72 -12.95 -5.43
C ASP A 151 6.37 -11.55 -5.33
N SER A 152 6.93 -11.11 -6.45
CA SER A 152 7.43 -9.77 -6.68
C SER A 152 6.44 -8.68 -6.24
N ALA A 153 5.14 -8.85 -6.48
CA ALA A 153 4.12 -7.89 -6.05
C ALA A 153 4.07 -7.75 -4.53
N LEU A 154 4.09 -8.88 -3.79
CA LEU A 154 4.11 -8.90 -2.32
C LEU A 154 5.41 -8.32 -1.78
N THR A 155 6.53 -8.68 -2.37
CA THR A 155 7.86 -8.17 -2.00
C THR A 155 7.91 -6.65 -2.15
N LEU A 156 7.53 -6.12 -3.31
CA LEU A 156 7.49 -4.68 -3.57
C LEU A 156 6.52 -3.97 -2.64
N HIS A 157 5.31 -4.51 -2.48
CA HIS A 157 4.29 -3.96 -1.59
C HIS A 157 4.82 -3.81 -0.16
N ARG A 158 5.49 -4.84 0.37
CA ARG A 158 6.04 -4.84 1.72
C ARG A 158 7.12 -3.77 1.91
N TRP A 159 8.08 -3.68 0.99
CA TRP A 159 9.20 -2.73 1.12
C TRP A 159 8.79 -1.28 0.86
N ILE A 160 8.01 -1.02 -0.20
CA ILE A 160 7.47 0.33 -0.48
C ILE A 160 6.55 0.76 0.66
N GLY A 161 5.67 -0.12 1.13
CA GLY A 161 4.77 0.11 2.27
C GLY A 161 5.51 0.46 3.56
N THR A 162 6.69 -0.11 3.77
CA THR A 162 7.56 0.21 4.93
C THR A 162 8.23 1.57 4.79
N ALA A 163 8.64 1.95 3.58
CA ALA A 163 9.27 3.24 3.32
C ALA A 163 8.27 4.42 3.41
N LEU A 164 7.02 4.21 2.98
CA LEU A 164 6.00 5.27 2.86
C LEU A 164 5.77 6.11 4.13
N PRO A 165 5.61 5.55 5.36
CA PRO A 165 5.45 6.35 6.58
C PRO A 165 6.58 7.35 6.80
N PHE A 166 7.82 6.97 6.49
CA PHE A 166 8.98 7.83 6.62
C PHE A 166 9.05 8.90 5.52
N LEU A 167 8.70 8.53 4.28
CA LEU A 167 8.61 9.49 3.18
C LEU A 167 7.53 10.55 3.46
N MET A 168 6.38 10.12 3.98
CA MET A 168 5.29 10.99 4.43
C MET A 168 5.75 11.91 5.57
N LEU A 169 6.50 11.38 6.54
CA LEU A 169 7.10 12.16 7.63
C LEU A 169 8.09 13.21 7.10
N GLY A 170 8.89 12.86 6.10
CA GLY A 170 9.76 13.80 5.39
C GLY A 170 8.98 14.93 4.73
N ALA A 171 7.92 14.62 3.98
CA ALA A 171 7.02 15.60 3.37
C ALA A 171 6.35 16.50 4.42
N TRP A 172 5.90 15.93 5.54
CA TRP A 172 5.34 16.67 6.67
C TRP A 172 6.33 17.65 7.29
N TRP A 173 7.59 17.24 7.43
CA TRP A 173 8.63 18.09 8.00
C TRP A 173 9.02 19.23 7.07
N LEU A 174 9.03 18.97 5.75
CA LEU A 174 9.25 19.99 4.72
C LEU A 174 8.09 21.01 4.62
N LYS A 175 6.87 20.61 4.99
CA LYS A 175 5.70 21.50 4.95
C LYS A 175 5.88 22.68 5.93
N PRO A 176 5.82 23.94 5.45
CA PRO A 176 5.83 25.10 6.34
C PRO A 176 4.58 25.12 7.24
N HIS A 177 4.70 25.75 8.41
CA HIS A 177 3.56 25.99 9.31
C HIS A 177 2.49 26.88 8.63
N ALA A 178 1.26 26.83 9.13
CA ALA A 178 0.10 27.48 8.51
C ALA A 178 0.35 28.96 8.16
N GLU A 179 0.92 29.73 9.08
CA GLU A 179 1.26 31.16 8.87
C GLU A 179 2.24 31.37 7.72
N ALA A 180 3.28 30.54 7.65
CA ALA A 180 4.29 30.56 6.60
C ALA A 180 3.76 30.10 5.24
N ALA A 181 2.87 29.11 5.26
CA ALA A 181 2.21 28.60 4.06
C ALA A 181 1.20 29.62 3.53
N ALA A 182 0.52 30.35 4.42
CA ALA A 182 -0.40 31.42 4.05
C ALA A 182 0.30 32.60 3.36
N ALA A 183 1.58 32.81 3.65
CA ALA A 183 2.45 33.76 2.95
C ALA A 183 3.00 33.22 1.60
N GLY A 184 2.50 32.09 1.10
CA GLY A 184 2.88 31.54 -0.21
C GLY A 184 4.26 30.87 -0.26
N ARG A 185 4.87 30.55 0.89
CA ARG A 185 6.26 30.05 0.97
C ARG A 185 6.39 28.53 0.83
N ASN A 186 5.49 27.87 0.10
CA ASN A 186 5.65 26.45 -0.21
C ASN A 186 6.82 26.30 -1.19
N GLY A 187 7.96 25.80 -0.70
CA GLY A 187 9.16 25.66 -1.53
C GLY A 187 9.03 24.51 -2.53
N PRO A 188 9.74 24.55 -3.68
CA PRO A 188 9.66 23.53 -4.73
C PRO A 188 10.00 22.14 -4.22
N LEU A 189 10.91 22.03 -3.24
CA LEU A 189 11.27 20.76 -2.62
C LEU A 189 10.08 20.06 -1.94
N TYR A 190 9.21 20.81 -1.26
CA TYR A 190 8.02 20.22 -0.63
C TYR A 190 7.04 19.71 -1.69
N ALA A 191 6.82 20.49 -2.76
CA ALA A 191 5.92 20.09 -3.85
C ALA A 191 6.43 18.82 -4.57
N ILE A 192 7.73 18.75 -4.85
CA ILE A 192 8.36 17.55 -5.42
C ILE A 192 8.20 16.35 -4.48
N ALA A 193 8.55 16.51 -3.20
CA ALA A 193 8.44 15.44 -2.22
C ALA A 193 6.99 14.93 -2.12
N LEU A 194 6.01 15.82 -1.98
CA LEU A 194 4.59 15.44 -1.90
C LEU A 194 4.12 14.72 -3.17
N SER A 195 4.55 15.17 -4.35
CA SER A 195 4.17 14.55 -5.63
C SER A 195 4.75 13.14 -5.75
N VAL A 196 6.02 12.95 -5.35
CA VAL A 196 6.68 11.64 -5.32
C VAL A 196 5.97 10.70 -4.34
N VAL A 197 5.65 11.18 -3.12
CA VAL A 197 4.92 10.36 -2.13
C VAL A 197 3.51 10.01 -2.62
N ALA A 198 2.80 10.94 -3.24
CA ALA A 198 1.47 10.68 -3.80
C ALA A 198 1.53 9.62 -4.91
N ALA A 199 2.48 9.72 -5.84
CA ALA A 199 2.68 8.71 -6.87
C ALA A 199 3.05 7.34 -6.29
N ALA A 200 3.92 7.31 -5.28
CA ALA A 200 4.30 6.08 -4.58
C ALA A 200 3.10 5.42 -3.85
N ILE A 201 2.19 6.22 -3.26
CA ILE A 201 0.94 5.69 -2.68
C ILE A 201 0.04 5.05 -3.74
N LEU A 202 -0.08 5.66 -4.93
CA LEU A 202 -0.88 5.08 -6.00
C LEU A 202 -0.29 3.76 -6.52
N ALA A 203 1.03 3.71 -6.70
CA ALA A 203 1.73 2.47 -7.04
C ALA A 203 1.55 1.40 -5.95
N GLN A 204 1.63 1.80 -4.68
CA GLN A 204 1.41 0.91 -3.54
C GLN A 204 -0.02 0.37 -3.48
N ALA A 205 -1.02 1.20 -3.82
CA ALA A 205 -2.41 0.78 -3.88
C ALA A 205 -2.64 -0.25 -5.00
N TYR A 206 -2.01 -0.05 -6.16
CA TYR A 206 -2.02 -1.04 -7.25
C TYR A 206 -1.38 -2.36 -6.82
N LEU A 207 -0.18 -2.33 -6.22
CA LEU A 207 0.49 -3.54 -5.72
C LEU A 207 -0.34 -4.24 -4.63
N GLY A 208 -1.01 -3.48 -3.76
CA GLY A 208 -1.93 -4.04 -2.76
C GLY A 208 -3.10 -4.77 -3.40
N ALA A 209 -3.66 -4.22 -4.47
CA ALA A 209 -4.72 -4.88 -5.24
C ALA A 209 -4.21 -6.13 -5.97
N GLU A 210 -2.98 -6.11 -6.49
CA GLU A 210 -2.35 -7.27 -7.13
C GLU A 210 -2.07 -8.40 -6.13
N VAL A 211 -1.63 -8.07 -4.91
CA VAL A 211 -1.47 -9.06 -3.82
C VAL A 211 -2.81 -9.73 -3.46
N THR A 212 -3.93 -9.02 -3.52
CA THR A 212 -5.25 -9.58 -3.15
C THR A 212 -6.00 -10.24 -4.30
N HIS A 213 -5.79 -9.78 -5.53
CA HIS A 213 -6.56 -10.23 -6.71
C HIS A 213 -5.72 -10.99 -7.75
N GLY A 214 -4.40 -11.06 -7.56
CA GLY A 214 -3.46 -11.70 -8.47
C GLY A 214 -2.92 -10.78 -9.57
N ALA A 215 -1.88 -11.28 -10.25
CA ALA A 215 -1.26 -10.60 -11.38
C ALA A 215 -2.25 -10.39 -12.52
N GLY A 216 -2.18 -9.22 -13.16
CA GLY A 216 -3.06 -8.88 -14.27
C GLY A 216 -4.53 -8.68 -13.88
N HIS A 217 -4.84 -8.42 -12.60
CA HIS A 217 -6.22 -8.20 -12.13
C HIS A 217 -6.99 -7.05 -12.82
N MET A 218 -6.31 -6.21 -13.60
CA MET A 218 -6.93 -5.14 -14.41
C MET A 218 -6.85 -5.39 -15.93
N ALA A 219 -6.42 -6.58 -16.37
CA ALA A 219 -6.42 -6.95 -17.79
C ALA A 219 -7.85 -7.03 -18.32
N PHE A 220 -8.07 -6.54 -19.55
CA PHE A 220 -9.34 -6.54 -20.26
C PHE A 220 -9.28 -7.43 -21.51
#